data_AF-A0A449GKP9-F1
#
_entry.id   AF-A0A449GKP9-F1
#
_cell.length_a   1.000
_cell.length_b   1.000
_cell.length_c   1.000
_cell.angle_alpha   90.00
_cell.angle_beta   90.00
_cell.angle_gamma   90.00
#
_symmetry.space_group_name_H-M   'P 1'
#
loop_
_entity.id
_entity.type
_entity.pdbx_description
1 polymer ?
#
loop_
_entity_poly.entity_id
_entity_poly.type
_entity_poly.pdbx_seq_one_letter_code
_entity_poly.pdbx_strand_id
1 'polypeptide(L)'
;MHPDPQRGPDPVVHVKQTPQFVNQPDGTVRAYYPGDDWFVVGSDRQDAIRLLHAEFDRRMNDPEYVAQHWERTKRHRDGLESTPGFEVNEIGAGEYERRIAEAGEQLRRFTDPEF
;
A
#
# COMPACT_ATOMS: atom_id res chain seq x y z
N MET A 1 7.29 22.59 39.15
CA MET A 1 7.34 21.51 38.14
C MET A 1 6.40 21.90 37.02
N HIS A 2 6.91 22.15 35.81
CA HIS A 2 6.06 22.24 34.63
C HIS A 2 5.64 20.82 34.24
N PRO A 3 4.36 20.56 33.90
CA PRO A 3 4.00 19.29 33.29
C PRO A 3 4.70 19.16 31.94
N ASP A 4 5.31 18.01 31.68
CA ASP A 4 5.78 17.63 30.36
C ASP A 4 4.62 17.78 29.36
N PRO A 5 4.81 18.41 28.19
CA PRO A 5 3.80 18.40 27.16
C PRO A 5 3.52 16.93 26.84
N GLN A 6 2.28 16.49 27.03
CA GLN A 6 1.83 15.16 26.61
C GLN A 6 2.22 15.02 25.14
N ARG A 7 3.25 14.20 24.86
CA ARG A 7 3.56 13.77 23.49
C ARG A 7 2.27 13.13 22.99
N GLY A 8 1.61 13.81 22.06
CA GLY A 8 0.54 13.18 21.28
C GLY A 8 1.07 11.89 20.66
N PRO A 9 0.19 10.94 20.31
CA PRO A 9 0.61 9.68 19.72
C PRO A 9 1.53 9.94 18.53
N ASP A 10 2.61 9.17 18.44
CA ASP A 10 3.63 9.35 17.40
C ASP A 10 2.99 9.33 16.00
N PRO A 11 3.45 10.18 15.07
CA PRO A 11 2.94 10.21 13.71
C PRO A 11 3.13 8.84 13.05
N VAL A 12 2.09 8.37 12.35
CA VAL A 12 2.11 7.12 11.60
C VAL A 12 2.55 7.41 10.17
N VAL A 13 3.56 6.69 9.69
CA VAL A 13 3.95 6.73 8.28
C VAL A 13 2.95 5.90 7.49
N HIS A 14 2.12 6.56 6.70
CA HIS A 14 1.16 5.92 5.81
C HIS A 14 1.70 5.91 4.38
N VAL A 15 1.86 4.70 3.83
CA VAL A 15 2.26 4.48 2.45
C VAL A 15 1.02 4.14 1.63
N LYS A 16 0.81 4.87 0.54
CA LYS A 16 -0.20 4.55 -0.47
C LYS A 16 0.51 4.18 -1.76
N GLN A 17 0.27 2.97 -2.23
CA GLN A 17 0.76 2.49 -3.51
C GLN A 17 -0.39 2.34 -4.50
N THR A 18 -0.25 2.93 -5.68
CA THR A 18 -1.23 2.85 -6.77
C THR A 18 -0.76 1.84 -7.80
N PRO A 19 -1.40 0.65 -7.88
CA PRO A 19 -0.97 -0.40 -8.79
C PRO A 19 -1.18 0.01 -10.25
N GLN A 20 -0.30 -0.45 -11.12
CA GLN A 20 -0.34 -0.24 -12.56
C GLN A 20 -0.77 -1.52 -13.26
N PHE A 21 -1.59 -1.39 -14.30
CA PHE A 21 -2.09 -2.50 -15.10
C PHE A 21 -1.79 -2.25 -16.58
N VAL A 22 -1.16 -3.22 -17.23
CA VAL A 22 -0.76 -3.14 -18.64
C VAL A 22 -1.31 -4.34 -19.39
N ASN A 23 -2.26 -4.08 -20.28
CA ASN A 23 -2.80 -5.09 -21.19
C ASN A 23 -1.70 -5.54 -22.16
N GLN A 24 -1.56 -6.86 -22.30
CA GLN A 24 -0.59 -7.48 -23.19
C GLN A 24 -1.26 -7.87 -24.53
N PRO A 25 -0.48 -8.06 -25.61
CA PRO A 25 -1.02 -8.46 -26.92
C PRO A 25 -1.72 -9.81 -26.94
N ASP A 26 -1.41 -10.72 -26.01
CA ASP A 26 -2.01 -12.04 -25.86
C ASP A 26 -3.32 -12.03 -25.05
N GLY A 27 -3.80 -10.84 -24.65
CA GLY A 27 -5.02 -10.66 -23.86
C GLY A 27 -4.80 -10.72 -22.35
N THR A 28 -3.60 -11.05 -21.88
CA THR A 28 -3.28 -11.06 -20.44
C THR A 28 -3.08 -9.65 -19.90
N VAL A 29 -3.10 -9.51 -18.57
CA VAL A 29 -2.87 -8.24 -17.88
C VAL A 29 -1.68 -8.37 -16.94
N ARG A 30 -0.63 -7.59 -17.20
CA ARG A 30 0.50 -7.43 -16.29
C ARG A 30 0.17 -6.41 -15.21
N ALA A 31 0.30 -6.76 -13.93
CA ALA A 31 0.07 -5.87 -12.80
C ALA A 31 1.31 -5.75 -11.90
N TYR A 32 1.60 -4.54 -11.41
CA TYR A 32 2.76 -4.25 -10.56
C TYR A 32 2.56 -3.00 -9.70
N TYR A 33 3.32 -2.88 -8.61
CA TYR A 33 3.44 -1.64 -7.86
C TYR A 33 4.64 -0.82 -8.35
N PRO A 34 4.49 0.49 -8.59
CA PRO A 34 5.62 1.34 -8.97
C PRO A 34 6.75 1.30 -7.93
N GLY A 35 7.97 1.12 -8.42
CA GLY A 35 9.18 1.03 -7.61
C GLY A 35 9.50 -0.38 -7.10
N ASP A 36 8.63 -1.35 -7.33
CA ASP A 36 8.93 -2.77 -7.11
C ASP A 36 9.56 -3.40 -8.36
N ASP A 37 10.41 -4.41 -8.15
CA ASP A 37 11.14 -5.13 -9.19
C ASP A 37 10.40 -6.36 -9.72
N TRP A 38 9.15 -6.53 -9.29
CA TRP A 38 8.34 -7.70 -9.56
C TRP A 38 6.97 -7.31 -10.13
N PHE A 39 6.36 -8.27 -10.83
CA PHE A 39 5.03 -8.14 -11.40
C PHE A 39 4.32 -9.49 -11.40
N VAL A 40 3.01 -9.47 -11.56
CA VAL A 40 2.17 -10.65 -11.83
C VAL A 40 1.52 -10.52 -13.19
N VAL A 41 1.07 -11.64 -13.76
CA VAL A 41 0.30 -11.68 -15.01
C VAL A 41 -0.97 -12.47 -14.76
N GLY A 42 -2.12 -11.81 -14.93
CA GLY A 42 -3.44 -12.45 -14.85
C GLY A 42 -4.05 -12.64 -16.23
N SER A 43 -5.02 -13.55 -16.35
CA SER A 43 -5.76 -13.76 -17.59
C SER A 43 -6.61 -12.57 -18.01
N ASP A 44 -7.01 -11.75 -17.04
CA ASP A 44 -7.75 -10.52 -17.20
C ASP A 44 -7.43 -9.55 -16.04
N ARG A 45 -8.11 -8.40 -16.00
CA ARG A 45 -7.86 -7.38 -14.98
C ARG A 45 -8.25 -7.82 -13.57
N GLN A 46 -9.36 -8.55 -13.39
CA GLN A 46 -9.76 -9.01 -12.06
C GLN A 46 -8.80 -10.08 -11.54
N ASP A 47 -8.40 -11.01 -12.40
CA ASP A 47 -7.42 -12.01 -12.05
C ASP A 47 -6.07 -11.37 -11.68
N ALA A 48 -5.61 -10.38 -12.45
CA ALA A 48 -4.39 -9.64 -12.14
C ALA A 48 -4.46 -8.87 -10.81
N ILE A 49 -5.61 -8.29 -10.44
CA ILE A 49 -5.81 -7.66 -9.11
C ILE A 49 -5.66 -8.69 -8.01
N ARG A 50 -6.34 -9.85 -8.14
CA ARG A 50 -6.30 -10.93 -7.15
C ARG A 50 -4.88 -11.46 -6.97
N LEU A 51 -4.17 -11.71 -8.06
CA LEU A 51 -2.77 -12.17 -8.04
C LEU A 51 -1.85 -11.12 -7.42
N LEU A 52 -2.06 -9.84 -7.71
CA LEU A 52 -1.23 -8.76 -7.19
C LEU A 52 -1.35 -8.64 -5.67
N HIS A 53 -2.58 -8.70 -5.13
CA HIS A 53 -2.80 -8.71 -3.69
C HIS A 53 -2.16 -9.93 -3.02
N ALA A 54 -2.34 -11.13 -3.58
CA ALA A 54 -1.77 -12.35 -3.02
C ALA A 54 -0.23 -12.32 -2.99
N GLU A 55 0.41 -11.82 -4.06
CA GLU A 55 1.87 -11.69 -4.10
C GLU A 55 2.38 -10.61 -3.14
N PHE A 56 1.65 -9.50 -2.99
CA PHE A 56 1.99 -8.47 -2.02
C PHE A 56 1.91 -9.02 -0.57
N ASP A 57 0.82 -9.71 -0.22
CA ASP A 57 0.67 -10.34 1.09
C ASP A 57 1.78 -11.36 1.36
N ARG A 58 2.11 -12.19 0.36
CA ARG A 58 3.22 -13.15 0.46
C ARG A 58 4.54 -12.42 0.75
N ARG A 59 4.82 -11.32 0.06
CA ARG A 59 6.05 -10.53 0.23
C ARG A 59 6.09 -9.76 1.54
N MET A 60 4.95 -9.31 2.08
CA MET A 60 4.89 -8.71 3.41
C MET A 60 5.21 -9.69 4.54
N ASN A 61 5.20 -11.01 4.26
CA ASN A 61 5.70 -12.04 5.18
C ASN A 61 7.21 -12.32 5.02
N ASP A 62 7.88 -11.73 4.02
CA ASP A 62 9.31 -11.84 3.79
C ASP A 62 10.05 -10.69 4.49
N PRO A 63 10.88 -10.96 5.51
CA PRO A 63 11.57 -9.91 6.26
C PRO A 63 12.53 -9.09 5.40
N GLU A 64 13.13 -9.68 4.36
CA GLU A 64 14.03 -8.95 3.47
C GLU A 64 13.25 -7.93 2.64
N TYR A 65 12.10 -8.33 2.10
CA TYR A 65 11.22 -7.44 1.38
C TYR A 65 10.71 -6.30 2.27
N VAL A 66 10.30 -6.60 3.50
CA VAL A 66 9.83 -5.57 4.45
C VAL A 66 10.93 -4.56 4.76
N ALA A 67 12.18 -5.00 4.95
CA ALA A 67 13.31 -4.10 5.17
C ALA A 67 13.56 -3.19 3.95
N GLN A 68 13.58 -3.76 2.75
CA GLN A 68 13.75 -2.99 1.51
C GLN A 68 12.60 -1.99 1.28
N HIS A 69 11.36 -2.42 1.54
CA HIS A 69 10.18 -1.57 1.47
C HIS A 69 10.27 -0.40 2.46
N TRP A 70 10.72 -0.65 3.69
CA TRP A 70 10.93 0.40 4.68
C TRP A 70 12.02 1.41 4.29
N GLU A 71 13.17 0.93 3.78
CA GLU A 71 14.23 1.84 3.31
C GLU A 71 13.74 2.74 2.17
N ARG A 72 12.95 2.20 1.24
CA ARG A 72 12.32 2.98 0.16
C ARG A 72 11.31 4.00 0.71
N THR A 73 10.48 3.61 1.68
CA THR A 73 9.56 4.53 2.37
C THR A 73 10.30 5.69 3.02
N LYS A 74 11.42 5.43 3.71
CA LYS A 74 12.25 6.49 4.30
C LYS A 74 12.78 7.45 3.25
N ARG A 75 13.34 6.94 2.14
CA ARG A 75 13.86 7.81 1.07
C ARG A 75 12.77 8.69 0.45
N HIS A 76 11.57 8.16 0.25
CA HIS A 76 10.43 8.96 -0.26
C HIS A 76 9.97 10.01 0.75
N ARG A 77 9.87 9.62 2.03
CA ARG A 77 9.52 10.54 3.13
C ARG A 77 10.51 11.69 3.22
N ASP A 78 11.79 11.38 3.13
CA ASP A 78 12.87 12.35 3.27
C ASP A 78 13.09 13.16 1.95
N GLY A 79 12.27 12.94 0.92
CA GLY A 79 12.32 13.64 -0.36
C GLY A 79 13.50 13.26 -1.26
N LEU A 80 14.20 12.18 -0.94
CA LEU A 80 15.37 11.69 -1.68
C LEU A 80 14.99 10.83 -2.90
N GLU A 81 13.77 10.32 -2.93
CA GLU A 81 13.23 9.51 -4.02
C GLU A 81 11.78 9.92 -4.31
N SER A 82 11.39 9.90 -5.58
CA SER A 82 10.00 10.12 -6.00
C SER A 82 9.63 9.12 -7.07
N THR A 83 8.69 8.24 -6.74
CA THR A 83 8.16 7.24 -7.66
C THR A 83 6.68 7.53 -7.91
N PRO A 84 6.25 7.79 -9.16
CA PRO A 84 4.84 7.98 -9.47
C PRO A 84 3.98 6.80 -9.02
N GLY A 85 2.93 7.08 -8.23
CA GLY A 85 2.09 6.05 -7.64
C GLY A 85 2.61 5.46 -6.33
N PHE A 86 3.70 5.98 -5.77
CA PHE A 86 4.17 5.70 -4.41
C PHE A 86 4.12 7.00 -3.60
N GLU A 87 3.17 7.11 -2.70
CA GLU A 87 2.95 8.30 -1.87
C GLU A 87 3.21 7.96 -0.40
N VAL A 88 4.04 8.77 0.26
CA VAL A 88 4.29 8.67 1.71
C VAL A 88 3.75 9.91 2.38
N ASN A 89 2.88 9.70 3.36
CA ASN A 89 2.34 10.78 4.19
C ASN A 89 2.57 10.45 5.66
N GLU A 90 3.08 11.41 6.42
CA GLU A 90 2.99 11.35 7.88
C GLU A 90 1.61 11.82 8.30
N ILE A 91 0.83 10.93 8.89
CA ILE A 91 -0.51 11.24 9.38
C ILE A 91 -0.53 11.10 10.90
N GLY A 92 -1.33 11.94 11.57
CA GLY A 92 -1.56 11.77 13.00
C GLY A 92 -2.25 10.43 13.28
N ALA A 93 -2.00 9.81 14.44
CA ALA A 93 -2.57 8.50 14.77
C ALA A 93 -4.12 8.45 14.65
N GLY A 94 -4.82 9.53 15.01
CA GLY A 94 -6.29 9.61 14.85
C GLY A 94 -6.74 9.70 13.38
N GLU A 95 -5.89 10.18 12.47
CA GLU A 95 -6.16 10.11 11.03
C GLU A 95 -5.90 8.71 10.48
N TYR A 96 -4.89 8.00 10.99
CA TYR A 96 -4.64 6.60 10.66
C TYR A 96 -5.82 5.71 11.08
N GLU A 97 -6.28 5.84 12.33
CA GLU A 97 -7.43 5.06 12.84
C GLU A 97 -8.68 5.27 12.00
N ARG A 98 -8.97 6.52 11.61
CA ARG A 98 -10.10 6.85 10.73
C ARG A 98 -9.95 6.22 9.34
N ARG A 99 -8.78 6.29 8.72
CA ARG A 99 -8.54 5.67 7.40
C ARG A 99 -8.67 4.14 7.45
N ILE A 100 -8.19 3.50 8.51
CA ILE A 100 -8.35 2.05 8.72
C ILE A 100 -9.81 1.70 8.97
N ALA A 101 -10.55 2.49 9.75
CA ALA A 101 -11.97 2.29 9.98
C ALA A 101 -12.78 2.43 8.67
N GLU A 102 -12.50 3.47 7.87
CA GLU A 102 -13.12 3.69 6.55
C GLU A 102 -12.79 2.56 5.57
N ALA A 103 -11.52 2.11 5.51
CA ALA A 103 -11.13 0.97 4.70
C ALA A 103 -11.82 -0.33 5.15
N GLY A 104 -11.92 -0.55 6.47
CA GLY A 104 -12.64 -1.68 7.05
C GLY A 104 -14.15 -1.64 6.83
N GLU A 105 -14.76 -0.46 6.77
CA GLU A 105 -16.16 -0.29 6.38
C GLU A 105 -16.37 -0.50 4.88
N GLN A 106 -15.47 0.00 4.03
CA GLN A 106 -15.52 -0.25 2.59
C GLN A 106 -15.38 -1.75 2.30
N LEU A 107 -14.43 -2.44 2.94
CA LEU A 107 -14.29 -3.88 2.82
C LEU A 107 -15.56 -4.60 3.26
N ARG A 108 -16.14 -4.27 4.42
CA ARG A 108 -17.42 -4.86 4.89
C ARG A 108 -18.58 -4.63 3.93
N ARG A 109 -18.65 -3.48 3.26
CA ARG A 109 -19.64 -3.20 2.21
C ARG A 109 -19.39 -3.99 0.91
N PHE A 110 -18.14 -4.35 0.61
CA PHE A 110 -17.81 -5.24 -0.51
C PHE A 110 -18.00 -6.73 -0.18
N THR A 111 -18.01 -7.11 1.11
CA THR A 111 -18.33 -8.48 1.55
C THR A 111 -19.82 -8.76 1.75
N ASP A 112 -20.70 -7.80 1.48
CA ASP A 112 -22.15 -8.01 1.40
C ASP A 112 -22.53 -8.28 -0.07
N PRO A 113 -22.67 -9.56 -0.50
CA PRO A 113 -23.22 -9.88 -1.80
C PRO A 113 -24.74 -9.81 -1.74
N GLU A 114 -25.30 -8.61 -1.62
CA GLU A 114 -26.71 -8.38 -1.93
C GLU A 114 -26.82 -7.11 -2.78
N PHE A 115 -26.71 -7.30 -4.10
CA PHE A 115 -27.62 -6.90 -5.20
C PHE A 115 -26.87 -6.80 -6.53
#